data_AF-A0A2N3AII3-F1
#
_entry.id   AF-A0A2N3AII3-F1
#
_cell.length_a   1.000
_cell.length_b   1.000
_cell.length_c   1.000
_cell.angle_alpha   90.00
_cell.angle_beta   90.00
_cell.angle_gamma   90.00
#
_symmetry.space_group_name_H-M   'P 1'
#
loop_
_entity.id
_entity.type
_entity.pdbx_description
1 polymer ?
#
loop_
_entity_poly.entity_id
_entity_poly.type
_entity_poly.pdbx_seq_one_letter_code
_entity_poly.pdbx_strand_id
1 'polypeptide(L)'
;MKKKSILVLCLIMAVLILITGCTPSVQFGKLTINSTPQGARVYIDGVDTGSVTPLVKNLEAGDHTIKLTKDLYKNWEGIVTVVANQDESINPALEIATIVQEIIKPDGTEGKDSFASSAVPDDNFGNSTFGFIGSSVDSPSIFIRGYFQYDLSAIPSTAVVTSANFALYYAGSGSDDLPLGLYKVLEEWDEAVITWNNQPQCSTESEYTCTIYSGSTTGVYKYWYNLADLIQGWLDGSIVDYGIMIRDADESSLNTMAMVGSSESDEEYRPKLTINYYVP
;
A
#
# COMPACT_ATOMS: atom_id res chain seq x y z
N MET A 1 17.66 77.50 74.31
CA MET A 1 18.60 77.86 73.22
C MET A 1 18.83 76.63 72.32
N LYS A 2 18.46 76.75 71.04
CA LYS A 2 18.88 76.01 69.83
C LYS A 2 19.46 74.58 69.96
N LYS A 3 18.80 73.59 69.33
CA LYS A 3 19.24 72.95 68.06
C LYS A 3 18.13 72.06 67.47
N LYS A 4 18.03 72.09 66.13
CA LYS A 4 17.05 71.44 65.24
C LYS A 4 17.45 70.00 64.87
N SER A 5 16.46 69.31 64.27
CA SER A 5 16.55 68.21 63.29
C SER A 5 16.35 66.79 63.86
N ILE A 6 15.69 65.80 63.25
CA ILE A 6 14.80 65.55 62.09
C ILE A 6 14.43 64.04 62.21
N LEU A 7 13.23 63.60 61.77
CA LEU A 7 12.74 62.25 61.34
C LEU A 7 13.45 60.96 61.84
N VAL A 8 12.78 59.83 62.11
CA VAL A 8 12.10 58.95 61.13
C VAL A 8 11.10 58.05 61.87
N LEU A 9 9.83 58.09 61.44
CA LEU A 9 8.80 57.10 61.77
C LEU A 9 8.80 56.08 60.62
N CYS A 10 9.27 54.86 60.87
CA CYS A 10 9.33 53.79 59.86
C CYS A 10 7.92 53.26 59.55
N LEU A 11 7.27 53.87 58.56
CA LEU A 11 6.11 53.33 57.87
C LEU A 11 6.62 52.35 56.80
N ILE A 12 6.60 51.05 57.09
CA ILE A 12 6.77 50.02 56.05
C ILE A 12 5.44 49.96 55.29
N MET A 13 5.28 50.88 54.33
CA MET A 13 4.22 50.81 53.35
C MET A 13 4.71 49.88 52.24
N ALA A 14 4.13 48.69 52.17
CA ALA A 14 4.34 47.74 51.10
C ALA A 14 4.00 48.40 49.76
N VAL A 15 5.03 48.72 48.97
CA VAL A 15 4.89 48.99 47.55
C VAL A 15 4.79 47.64 46.87
N LEU A 16 3.59 47.05 46.92
CA LEU A 16 3.22 45.92 46.07
C LEU A 16 3.00 46.53 44.67
N ILE A 17 4.06 46.60 43.87
CA ILE A 17 3.93 46.85 42.44
C ILE A 17 3.20 45.61 41.90
N LEU A 18 1.89 45.75 41.71
CA LEU A 18 1.13 44.89 40.82
C LEU A 18 1.68 45.13 39.41
N ILE A 19 2.77 44.44 39.08
CA ILE A 19 3.07 44.13 37.69
C ILE A 19 2.01 43.09 37.33
N THR A 20 0.79 43.55 37.06
CA THR A 20 -0.21 42.74 36.36
C THR A 20 0.44 42.40 35.04
N GLY A 21 1.00 41.20 34.97
CA GLY A 21 1.52 40.63 33.74
C GLY A 21 0.43 40.77 32.70
N CYS A 22 0.72 41.53 31.65
CA CYS A 22 -0.01 41.42 30.40
C CYS A 22 0.39 40.05 29.84
N THR A 23 -0.24 38.98 30.33
CA THR A 23 -0.21 37.71 29.63
C THR A 23 -1.07 37.92 28.39
N PRO A 24 -0.50 37.87 27.17
CA PRO A 24 -1.32 37.97 25.96
C PRO A 24 -2.40 36.89 26.03
N SER A 25 -3.66 37.30 25.99
CA SER A 25 -4.78 36.35 25.91
C SER A 25 -4.73 35.68 24.55
N VAL A 26 -4.62 34.36 24.50
CA VAL A 26 -4.83 33.61 23.26
C VAL A 26 -6.24 33.93 22.77
N GLN A 27 -6.32 34.54 21.58
CA GLN A 27 -7.59 34.87 20.95
C GLN A 27 -7.90 33.80 19.90
N PHE A 28 -9.19 33.52 19.71
CA PHE A 28 -9.65 32.50 18.78
C PHE A 28 -10.53 33.13 17.71
N GLY A 29 -10.52 32.54 16.51
CA GLY A 29 -11.48 32.79 15.44
C GLY A 29 -12.18 31.48 15.05
N LYS A 30 -13.31 31.59 14.33
CA LYS A 30 -14.06 30.42 13.85
C LYS A 30 -13.74 30.19 12.38
N LEU A 31 -13.28 29.00 12.03
CA LEU A 31 -13.03 28.59 10.65
C LEU A 31 -14.04 27.54 10.21
N THR A 32 -14.69 27.78 9.07
CA THR A 32 -15.52 26.80 8.36
C THR A 32 -14.75 26.24 7.16
N ILE A 33 -14.52 24.94 7.15
CA ILE A 33 -13.75 24.22 6.13
C ILE A 33 -14.73 23.40 5.30
N ASN A 34 -14.97 23.82 4.05
CA ASN A 34 -15.76 23.08 3.06
C ASN A 34 -14.85 22.49 1.98
N SER A 35 -15.43 21.66 1.11
CA SER A 35 -14.82 21.29 -0.17
C SER A 35 -15.89 20.91 -1.19
N THR A 36 -15.49 20.93 -2.47
CA THR A 36 -16.29 20.39 -3.57
C THR A 36 -15.48 19.30 -4.28
N PRO A 37 -15.88 18.02 -4.22
CA PRO A 37 -17.01 17.47 -3.45
C PRO A 37 -16.78 17.49 -1.93
N GLN A 38 -17.87 17.36 -1.15
CA GLN A 38 -17.81 17.21 0.30
C GLN A 38 -17.27 15.83 0.73
N GLY A 39 -17.04 15.66 2.03
CA GLY A 39 -16.49 14.45 2.62
C GLY A 39 -14.99 14.26 2.40
N ALA A 40 -14.21 15.33 2.23
CA ALA A 40 -12.74 15.27 2.26
C ALA A 40 -12.24 15.27 3.71
N ARG A 41 -11.29 14.41 4.04
CA ARG A 41 -10.66 14.36 5.38
C ARG A 41 -9.87 15.64 5.62
N VAL A 42 -10.01 16.20 6.81
CA VAL A 42 -9.43 17.50 7.17
C VAL A 42 -8.23 17.32 8.11
N TYR A 43 -7.09 17.89 7.71
CA TYR A 43 -5.90 18.03 8.53
C TYR A 43 -5.67 19.51 8.81
N ILE A 44 -5.28 19.83 10.04
CA ILE A 44 -4.95 21.20 10.48
C ILE A 44 -3.56 21.15 11.10
N ASP A 45 -2.65 21.97 10.58
CA ASP A 45 -1.24 22.06 10.98
C ASP A 45 -0.55 20.68 10.99
N GLY A 46 -0.84 19.89 9.96
CA GLY A 46 -0.31 18.53 9.79
C GLY A 46 -1.03 17.44 10.60
N VAL A 47 -1.95 17.78 11.49
CA VAL A 47 -2.65 16.83 12.37
C VAL A 47 -4.01 16.43 11.79
N ASP A 48 -4.27 15.12 11.68
CA ASP A 48 -5.61 14.61 11.30
C ASP A 48 -6.63 15.00 12.37
N THR A 49 -7.71 15.64 11.96
CA THR A 49 -8.80 16.02 12.86
C THR A 49 -9.75 14.86 13.18
N GLY A 50 -9.66 13.75 12.46
CA GLY A 50 -10.63 12.65 12.50
C GLY A 50 -11.99 13.01 11.89
N SER A 51 -12.09 14.17 11.25
CA SER A 51 -13.33 14.72 10.68
C SER A 51 -13.19 14.95 9.17
N VAL A 52 -14.33 15.12 8.50
CA VAL A 52 -14.42 15.41 7.07
C VAL A 52 -15.15 16.73 6.82
N THR A 53 -14.95 17.36 5.66
CA THR A 53 -15.70 18.54 5.23
C THR A 53 -17.20 18.19 5.05
N PRO A 54 -18.13 19.10 5.41
CA PRO A 54 -17.88 20.39 6.04
C PRO A 54 -17.51 20.25 7.53
N LEU A 55 -16.51 21.01 7.98
CA LEU A 55 -16.06 21.06 9.37
C LEU A 55 -16.03 22.51 9.88
N VAL A 56 -16.54 22.76 11.08
CA VAL A 56 -16.42 24.06 11.76
C VAL A 56 -15.55 23.88 13.00
N LYS A 57 -14.54 24.74 13.17
CA LYS A 57 -13.64 24.67 14.32
C LYS A 57 -13.22 26.06 14.79
N ASN A 58 -13.10 26.24 16.10
CA ASN A 58 -12.44 27.41 16.68
C ASN A 58 -10.94 27.13 16.75
N LEU A 59 -10.14 28.01 16.15
CA LEU A 59 -8.69 27.93 16.11
C LEU A 59 -8.10 29.20 16.69
N GLU A 60 -6.87 29.12 17.18
CA GLU A 60 -6.14 30.31 17.64
C GLU A 60 -6.01 31.31 16.49
N ALA A 61 -5.94 32.59 16.79
CA ALA A 61 -5.71 33.60 15.76
C ALA A 61 -4.27 33.48 15.25
N GLY A 62 -4.11 33.35 13.93
CA GLY A 62 -2.83 33.09 13.28
C GLY A 62 -2.98 32.33 11.97
N ASP A 63 -1.86 32.02 11.35
CA ASP A 63 -1.83 31.24 10.11
C ASP A 63 -1.91 29.74 10.44
N HIS A 64 -2.84 29.05 9.79
CA HIS A 64 -3.04 27.61 9.90
C HIS A 64 -2.89 26.95 8.52
N THR A 65 -2.16 25.84 8.47
CA THR A 65 -2.07 25.02 7.25
C THR A 65 -3.22 24.03 7.23
N ILE A 66 -4.03 24.06 6.19
CA ILE A 66 -5.15 23.15 5.99
C ILE A 66 -4.81 22.22 4.84
N LYS A 67 -4.86 20.90 5.09
CA LYS A 67 -4.76 19.87 4.05
C LYS A 67 -6.06 19.08 3.97
N LEU A 68 -6.55 18.88 2.76
CA LEU A 68 -7.74 18.08 2.46
C LEU A 68 -7.35 16.88 1.60
N THR A 69 -7.78 15.69 2.02
CA THR A 69 -7.55 14.45 1.26
C THR A 69 -8.88 13.76 0.97
N LYS A 70 -9.01 13.17 -0.22
CA LYS A 70 -10.20 12.43 -0.62
C LYS A 70 -9.84 11.39 -1.68
N ASP A 71 -10.37 10.18 -1.53
CA ASP A 71 -10.11 9.08 -2.46
C ASP A 71 -10.41 9.49 -3.91
N LEU A 72 -9.45 9.19 -4.81
CA LEU A 72 -9.48 9.53 -6.24
C LEU A 72 -9.33 11.03 -6.55
N TYR A 73 -8.95 11.85 -5.58
CA TYR A 73 -8.65 13.27 -5.77
C TYR A 73 -7.21 13.57 -5.39
N LYS A 74 -6.68 14.65 -5.97
CA LYS A 74 -5.43 15.23 -5.51
C LYS A 74 -5.61 15.86 -4.14
N ASN A 75 -4.58 15.76 -3.31
CA ASN A 75 -4.45 16.47 -2.06
C ASN A 75 -4.50 17.97 -2.33
N TRP A 76 -5.33 18.67 -1.58
CA TRP A 76 -5.33 20.13 -1.56
C TRP A 76 -4.65 20.61 -0.28
N GLU A 77 -3.78 21.62 -0.40
CA GLU A 77 -3.13 22.25 0.75
C GLU A 77 -3.13 23.77 0.58
N GLY A 78 -3.41 24.48 1.68
CA GLY A 78 -3.44 25.94 1.69
C GLY A 78 -3.28 26.51 3.09
N ILE A 79 -2.78 27.74 3.18
CA ILE A 79 -2.66 28.49 4.43
C ILE A 79 -3.89 29.39 4.59
N VAL A 80 -4.49 29.37 5.77
CA VAL A 80 -5.62 30.24 6.13
C VAL A 80 -5.24 31.04 7.37
N THR A 81 -5.34 32.36 7.27
CA THR A 81 -5.18 33.25 8.42
C THR A 81 -6.50 33.34 9.19
N VAL A 82 -6.53 32.79 10.40
CA VAL A 82 -7.65 32.90 11.33
C VAL A 82 -7.53 34.22 12.09
N VAL A 83 -8.54 35.08 11.97
CA VAL A 83 -8.57 36.37 12.68
C VAL A 83 -9.41 36.26 13.95
N ALA A 84 -8.91 36.82 15.05
CA ALA A 84 -9.57 36.80 16.35
C ALA A 84 -10.99 37.38 16.28
N ASN A 85 -11.95 36.65 16.87
CA ASN A 85 -13.37 36.99 16.93
C ASN A 85 -14.04 37.18 15.56
N GLN A 86 -13.44 36.66 14.48
CA GLN A 86 -14.02 36.65 13.14
C GLN A 86 -14.38 35.23 12.71
N ASP A 87 -15.29 35.16 11.75
CA ASP A 87 -15.70 33.94 11.07
C ASP A 87 -15.05 33.90 9.69
N GLU A 88 -14.19 32.92 9.47
CA GLU A 88 -13.53 32.65 8.19
C GLU A 88 -14.10 31.38 7.55
N SER A 89 -14.02 31.29 6.22
CA SER A 89 -14.48 30.11 5.48
C SER A 89 -13.63 29.84 4.24
N ILE A 90 -13.33 28.56 4.00
CA ILE A 90 -12.73 28.09 2.75
C ILE A 90 -13.63 27.06 2.08
N ASN A 91 -13.59 27.02 0.74
CA ASN A 91 -14.31 26.01 -0.07
C ASN A 91 -13.50 25.64 -1.33
N PRO A 92 -12.33 25.00 -1.18
CA PRO A 92 -11.57 24.49 -2.32
C PRO A 92 -12.36 23.47 -3.15
N ALA A 93 -12.25 23.59 -4.48
CA ALA A 93 -12.66 22.55 -5.40
C ALA A 93 -11.49 21.56 -5.55
N LEU A 94 -11.75 20.29 -5.28
CA LEU A 94 -10.74 19.24 -5.39
C LEU A 94 -10.61 18.78 -6.83
N GLU A 95 -9.37 18.59 -7.28
CA GLU A 95 -9.08 18.06 -8.60
C GLU A 95 -9.11 16.53 -8.57
N ILE A 96 -9.83 15.89 -9.49
CA ILE A 96 -9.81 14.43 -9.63
C ILE A 96 -8.40 13.99 -10.04
N ALA A 97 -7.88 12.98 -9.38
CA ALA A 97 -6.59 12.40 -9.72
C ALA A 97 -6.71 11.50 -10.96
N THR A 98 -5.67 11.50 -11.79
CA THR A 98 -5.63 10.63 -12.97
C THR A 98 -5.23 9.22 -12.56
N ILE A 99 -6.04 8.23 -12.92
CA ILE A 99 -5.69 6.82 -12.73
C ILE A 99 -4.74 6.41 -13.86
N VAL A 100 -3.57 5.93 -13.47
CA VAL A 100 -2.56 5.34 -14.35
C VAL A 100 -2.69 3.82 -14.24
N GLN A 101 -2.63 3.14 -15.39
CA GLN A 101 -2.51 1.70 -15.46
C GLN A 101 -1.07 1.33 -15.80
N GLU A 102 -0.43 0.61 -14.89
CA GLU A 102 0.88 0.00 -15.11
C GLU A 102 0.70 -1.47 -15.41
N ILE A 103 1.38 -1.95 -16.45
CA ILE A 103 1.40 -3.35 -16.85
C ILE A 103 2.85 -3.81 -16.80
N ILE A 104 3.19 -4.59 -15.77
CA ILE A 104 4.53 -5.10 -15.54
C ILE A 104 4.56 -6.53 -16.09
N LYS A 105 5.37 -6.72 -17.14
CA LYS A 105 5.48 -7.97 -17.89
C LYS A 105 6.95 -8.19 -18.32
N PRO A 106 7.85 -8.42 -17.36
CA PRO A 106 9.28 -8.42 -17.63
C PRO A 106 9.69 -9.66 -18.44
N ASP A 107 10.77 -9.55 -19.21
CA ASP A 107 11.44 -10.71 -19.83
C ASP A 107 12.38 -11.40 -18.82
N GLY A 108 13.05 -12.49 -19.20
CA GLY A 108 13.98 -13.22 -18.32
C GLY A 108 15.19 -12.42 -17.82
N THR A 109 15.42 -11.18 -18.29
CA THR A 109 16.52 -10.33 -17.78
C THR A 109 16.09 -9.40 -16.65
N GLU A 110 14.82 -9.00 -16.64
CA GLU A 110 14.22 -8.10 -15.64
C GLU A 110 13.24 -8.84 -14.71
N GLY A 111 12.73 -9.98 -15.17
CA GLY A 111 11.76 -10.81 -14.50
C GLY A 111 12.46 -11.75 -13.54
N LYS A 112 11.74 -12.12 -12.50
CA LYS A 112 12.23 -13.05 -11.51
C LYS A 112 11.17 -14.11 -11.26
N ASP A 113 11.30 -15.25 -11.93
CA ASP A 113 10.42 -16.39 -11.73
C ASP A 113 11.10 -17.75 -11.79
N SER A 114 10.57 -18.71 -11.03
CA SER A 114 11.10 -20.07 -11.07
C SER A 114 10.06 -21.06 -10.58
N PHE A 115 10.34 -22.34 -10.80
CA PHE A 115 9.48 -23.43 -10.39
C PHE A 115 10.26 -24.36 -9.46
N ALA A 116 9.62 -24.80 -8.38
CA ALA A 116 10.19 -25.74 -7.43
C ALA A 116 9.43 -27.05 -7.51
N SER A 117 10.11 -28.15 -7.84
CA SER A 117 9.49 -29.46 -8.09
C SER A 117 9.98 -30.52 -7.10
N SER A 118 9.06 -31.14 -6.37
CA SER A 118 9.40 -32.23 -5.44
C SER A 118 9.91 -33.50 -6.13
N ALA A 119 9.65 -33.66 -7.43
CA ALA A 119 10.12 -34.81 -8.22
C ALA A 119 11.63 -34.74 -8.52
N VAL A 120 12.18 -33.53 -8.59
CA VAL A 120 13.58 -33.23 -8.89
C VAL A 120 14.07 -32.13 -7.95
N PRO A 121 14.25 -32.45 -6.66
CA PRO A 121 14.23 -31.45 -5.62
C PRO A 121 15.48 -30.54 -5.53
N ASP A 122 16.53 -30.89 -6.27
CA ASP A 122 17.77 -30.13 -6.39
C ASP A 122 17.90 -29.38 -7.73
N ASP A 123 16.94 -29.56 -8.65
CA ASP A 123 16.94 -28.88 -9.95
C ASP A 123 16.38 -27.46 -9.80
N ASN A 124 16.99 -26.53 -10.53
CA ASN A 124 16.53 -25.15 -10.68
C ASN A 124 15.88 -24.95 -12.04
N PHE A 125 14.78 -24.19 -12.06
CA PHE A 125 13.98 -23.95 -13.26
C PHE A 125 13.91 -22.48 -13.69
N GLY A 126 14.80 -21.61 -13.19
CA GLY A 126 14.74 -20.17 -13.47
C GLY A 126 14.88 -19.82 -14.95
N ASN A 127 15.61 -20.62 -15.73
CA ASN A 127 15.78 -20.40 -17.18
C ASN A 127 14.73 -21.14 -18.05
N SER A 128 13.65 -21.64 -17.46
CA SER A 128 12.66 -22.45 -18.19
C SER A 128 11.65 -21.53 -18.86
N THR A 129 11.39 -21.73 -20.15
CA THR A 129 10.39 -20.95 -20.91
C THR A 129 8.95 -21.25 -20.51
N PHE A 130 8.68 -22.40 -19.89
CA PHE A 130 7.39 -22.78 -19.32
C PHE A 130 7.65 -23.62 -18.07
N GLY A 131 6.71 -23.61 -17.14
CA GLY A 131 6.73 -24.48 -15.97
C GLY A 131 5.37 -25.10 -15.68
N PHE A 132 5.35 -26.09 -14.81
CA PHE A 132 4.12 -26.67 -14.30
C PHE A 132 3.82 -26.14 -12.90
N ILE A 133 2.55 -26.03 -12.54
CA ILE A 133 2.10 -25.74 -11.17
C ILE A 133 0.95 -26.67 -10.85
N GLY A 134 0.97 -27.30 -9.68
CA GLY A 134 -0.09 -28.20 -9.23
C GLY A 134 0.44 -29.34 -8.39
N SER A 135 -0.39 -30.36 -8.22
CA SER A 135 -0.03 -31.54 -7.43
C SER A 135 -0.46 -32.84 -8.10
N SER A 136 0.27 -33.90 -7.79
CA SER A 136 -0.13 -35.28 -7.97
C SER A 136 0.10 -36.02 -6.66
N VAL A 137 -0.97 -36.50 -6.04
CA VAL A 137 -0.94 -37.29 -4.80
C VAL A 137 -0.86 -38.80 -5.06
N ASP A 138 -0.72 -39.22 -6.31
CA ASP A 138 -0.37 -40.59 -6.68
C ASP A 138 1.01 -40.99 -6.11
N SER A 139 1.40 -42.26 -6.26
CA SER A 139 2.68 -42.75 -5.72
C SER A 139 3.74 -42.84 -6.83
N PRO A 140 4.81 -42.02 -6.81
CA PRO A 140 5.17 -41.02 -5.80
C PRO A 140 4.42 -39.69 -5.98
N SER A 141 4.21 -38.98 -4.87
CA SER A 141 3.51 -37.69 -4.92
C SER A 141 4.44 -36.59 -5.41
N ILE A 142 3.94 -35.75 -6.30
CA ILE A 142 4.67 -34.67 -6.97
C ILE A 142 3.95 -33.35 -6.69
N PHE A 143 4.71 -32.35 -6.27
CA PHE A 143 4.23 -30.99 -6.04
C PHE A 143 5.11 -30.04 -6.83
N ILE A 144 4.51 -29.13 -7.59
CA ILE A 144 5.25 -28.07 -8.27
C ILE A 144 4.61 -26.72 -7.97
N ARG A 145 5.45 -25.79 -7.55
CA ARG A 145 5.09 -24.44 -7.10
C ARG A 145 5.82 -23.42 -7.96
N GLY A 146 5.13 -22.36 -8.38
CA GLY A 146 5.72 -21.25 -9.13
C GLY A 146 5.98 -20.06 -8.22
N TYR A 147 7.11 -19.40 -8.39
CA TYR A 147 7.52 -18.20 -7.64
C TYR A 147 7.69 -17.05 -8.63
N PHE A 148 7.20 -15.86 -8.26
CA PHE A 148 7.24 -14.67 -9.13
C PHE A 148 7.49 -13.43 -8.28
N GLN A 149 8.39 -12.55 -8.73
CA GLN A 149 8.63 -11.24 -8.13
C GLN A 149 8.73 -10.17 -9.20
N TYR A 150 8.26 -8.96 -8.91
CA TYR A 150 8.15 -7.85 -9.86
C TYR A 150 8.89 -6.62 -9.33
N ASP A 151 9.61 -5.90 -10.20
CA ASP A 151 10.11 -4.57 -9.86
C ASP A 151 8.98 -3.54 -9.93
N LEU A 152 8.68 -2.90 -8.80
CA LEU A 152 7.67 -1.84 -8.68
C LEU A 152 8.28 -0.43 -8.68
N SER A 153 9.58 -0.28 -8.91
CA SER A 153 10.30 0.99 -8.79
C SER A 153 9.78 2.12 -9.70
N ALA A 154 9.10 1.76 -10.80
CA ALA A 154 8.44 2.70 -11.70
C ALA A 154 7.20 3.37 -11.09
N ILE A 155 6.60 2.77 -10.05
CA ILE A 155 5.41 3.29 -9.39
C ILE A 155 5.83 4.15 -8.18
N PRO A 156 5.38 5.42 -8.07
CA PRO A 156 5.73 6.26 -6.94
C PRO A 156 5.28 5.65 -5.61
N SER A 157 6.12 5.73 -4.57
CA SER A 157 5.76 5.22 -3.23
C SER A 157 4.59 5.98 -2.58
N THR A 158 4.25 7.17 -3.09
CA THR A 158 3.07 7.94 -2.67
C THR A 158 1.79 7.54 -3.42
N ALA A 159 1.88 6.63 -4.40
CA ALA A 159 0.74 6.17 -5.15
C ALA A 159 -0.28 5.46 -4.25
N VAL A 160 -1.55 5.68 -4.57
CA VAL A 160 -2.67 4.94 -3.98
C VAL A 160 -3.16 3.93 -5.00
N VAL A 161 -3.02 2.65 -4.68
CA VAL A 161 -3.45 1.53 -5.52
C VAL A 161 -4.98 1.40 -5.44
N THR A 162 -5.62 1.41 -6.61
CA THR A 162 -7.08 1.26 -6.74
C THR A 162 -7.48 -0.16 -7.12
N SER A 163 -6.62 -0.87 -7.84
CA SER A 163 -6.76 -2.31 -8.10
C SER A 163 -5.42 -2.88 -8.54
N ALA A 164 -5.19 -4.15 -8.23
CA ALA A 164 -4.05 -4.91 -8.75
C ALA A 164 -4.45 -6.36 -9.00
N ASN A 165 -4.00 -6.90 -10.13
CA ASN A 165 -4.29 -8.27 -10.56
C ASN A 165 -3.02 -8.92 -11.11
N PHE A 166 -2.75 -10.16 -10.71
CA PHE A 166 -1.70 -11.01 -11.27
C PHE A 166 -2.32 -11.98 -12.27
N ALA A 167 -1.58 -12.32 -13.33
CA ALA A 167 -2.04 -13.23 -14.36
C ALA A 167 -0.94 -14.15 -14.89
N LEU A 168 -1.29 -15.42 -15.09
CA LEU A 168 -0.44 -16.42 -15.75
C LEU A 168 -1.07 -16.86 -17.07
N TYR A 169 -0.25 -16.99 -18.10
CA TYR A 169 -0.67 -17.60 -19.36
C TYR A 169 -0.83 -19.10 -19.16
N TYR A 170 -2.05 -19.60 -19.32
CA TYR A 170 -2.38 -21.00 -19.16
C TYR A 170 -2.23 -21.73 -20.50
N ALA A 171 -1.18 -22.54 -20.61
CA ALA A 171 -0.80 -23.26 -21.83
C ALA A 171 -1.36 -24.69 -21.90
N GLY A 172 -1.86 -25.24 -20.79
CA GLY A 172 -2.48 -26.58 -20.73
C GLY A 172 -2.79 -27.02 -19.31
N SER A 173 -3.76 -27.91 -19.10
CA SER A 173 -4.04 -28.55 -17.79
C SER A 173 -4.03 -30.08 -17.87
N GLY A 174 -4.03 -30.68 -16.68
CA GLY A 174 -4.53 -32.03 -16.42
C GLY A 174 -6.05 -32.16 -16.53
N SER A 175 -6.55 -33.31 -16.10
CA SER A 175 -7.93 -33.79 -16.28
C SER A 175 -8.95 -33.24 -15.29
N ASP A 176 -8.51 -32.59 -14.22
CA ASP A 176 -9.34 -32.23 -13.08
C ASP A 176 -9.27 -30.72 -12.77
N ASP A 177 -10.26 -30.24 -12.02
CA ASP A 177 -10.29 -28.87 -11.53
C ASP A 177 -9.08 -28.61 -10.62
N LEU A 178 -8.34 -27.54 -10.92
CA LEU A 178 -7.13 -27.17 -10.20
C LEU A 178 -7.31 -25.80 -9.53
N PRO A 179 -7.63 -25.75 -8.22
CA PRO A 179 -7.62 -24.52 -7.46
C PRO A 179 -6.16 -24.11 -7.18
N LEU A 180 -5.73 -22.96 -7.72
CA LEU A 180 -4.41 -22.41 -7.47
C LEU A 180 -4.49 -21.21 -6.52
N GLY A 181 -3.89 -21.34 -5.35
CA GLY A 181 -3.74 -20.27 -4.38
C GLY A 181 -2.53 -19.40 -4.68
N LEU A 182 -2.68 -18.09 -4.48
CA LEU A 182 -1.58 -17.12 -4.45
C LEU A 182 -1.22 -16.80 -3.00
N TYR A 183 0.04 -16.98 -2.65
CA TYR A 183 0.57 -16.82 -1.30
C TYR A 183 1.72 -15.82 -1.31
N LYS A 184 1.91 -15.09 -0.21
CA LYS A 184 3.06 -14.20 -0.06
C LYS A 184 4.31 -15.04 0.19
N VAL A 185 5.41 -14.69 -0.46
CA VAL A 185 6.73 -15.16 -0.05
C VAL A 185 7.20 -14.33 1.14
N LEU A 186 7.80 -14.97 2.14
CA LEU A 186 8.17 -14.33 3.41
C LEU A 186 9.68 -14.21 3.63
N GLU A 187 10.48 -14.73 2.70
CA GLU A 187 11.93 -14.76 2.77
C GLU A 187 12.54 -14.41 1.41
N GLU A 188 13.74 -13.83 1.43
CA GLU A 188 14.51 -13.58 0.22
C GLU A 188 14.84 -14.90 -0.50
N TRP A 189 14.75 -14.87 -1.83
CA TRP A 189 15.10 -15.99 -2.69
C TRP A 189 15.81 -15.48 -3.94
N ASP A 190 16.58 -16.33 -4.58
CA ASP A 190 17.27 -16.03 -5.83
C ASP A 190 16.86 -17.06 -6.89
N GLU A 191 16.37 -16.55 -8.01
CA GLU A 191 15.86 -17.31 -9.14
C GLU A 191 16.89 -18.28 -9.72
N ALA A 192 18.18 -17.94 -9.66
CA ALA A 192 19.25 -18.76 -10.21
C ALA A 192 19.58 -19.99 -9.34
N VAL A 193 19.10 -20.02 -8.09
CA VAL A 193 19.45 -21.06 -7.10
C VAL A 193 18.26 -21.68 -6.40
N ILE A 194 17.05 -21.14 -6.53
CA ILE A 194 15.85 -21.73 -5.91
C ILE A 194 15.59 -23.14 -6.46
N THR A 195 15.32 -24.07 -5.55
CA THR A 195 14.98 -25.47 -5.79
C THR A 195 13.87 -25.86 -4.82
N TRP A 196 13.38 -27.10 -4.92
CA TRP A 196 12.44 -27.60 -3.92
C TRP A 196 13.03 -27.62 -2.50
N ASN A 197 14.30 -28.01 -2.38
CA ASN A 197 14.95 -28.20 -1.08
C ASN A 197 15.31 -26.89 -0.35
N ASN A 198 15.39 -25.75 -1.06
CA ASN A 198 15.75 -24.45 -0.47
C ASN A 198 14.69 -23.35 -0.66
N GLN A 199 13.49 -23.71 -1.13
CA GLN A 199 12.41 -22.75 -1.39
C GLN A 199 12.09 -21.88 -0.15
N PRO A 200 11.77 -20.60 -0.35
CA PRO A 200 11.52 -19.68 0.77
C PRO A 200 10.21 -20.03 1.50
N GLN A 201 10.14 -19.67 2.79
CA GLN A 201 8.88 -19.75 3.52
C GLN A 201 7.81 -18.85 2.88
N CYS A 202 6.56 -19.30 2.92
CA CYS A 202 5.41 -18.60 2.35
C CYS A 202 4.26 -18.50 3.37
N SER A 203 3.32 -17.58 3.14
CA SER A 203 2.10 -17.49 3.95
C SER A 203 1.27 -18.78 3.87
N THR A 204 0.56 -19.10 4.95
CA THR A 204 -0.32 -20.27 4.99
C THR A 204 -1.65 -20.02 4.29
N GLU A 205 -2.20 -18.82 4.46
CA GLU A 205 -3.42 -18.37 3.81
C GLU A 205 -3.11 -17.77 2.44
N SER A 206 -3.97 -18.07 1.47
CA SER A 206 -3.90 -17.46 0.14
C SER A 206 -4.53 -16.08 0.15
N GLU A 207 -3.91 -15.12 -0.53
CA GLU A 207 -4.50 -13.81 -0.81
C GLU A 207 -5.67 -13.92 -1.80
N TYR A 208 -5.57 -14.88 -2.73
CA TYR A 208 -6.62 -15.20 -3.68
C TYR A 208 -6.48 -16.63 -4.18
N THR A 209 -7.60 -17.29 -4.53
CA THR A 209 -7.59 -18.61 -5.19
C THR A 209 -8.27 -18.51 -6.54
N CYS A 210 -7.57 -18.94 -7.59
CA CYS A 210 -8.07 -19.04 -8.96
C CYS A 210 -8.25 -20.51 -9.33
N THR A 211 -9.47 -20.93 -9.67
CA THR A 211 -9.72 -22.30 -10.12
C THR A 211 -9.62 -22.41 -11.64
N ILE A 212 -8.71 -23.26 -12.11
CA ILE A 212 -8.65 -23.71 -13.50
C ILE A 212 -9.55 -24.94 -13.60
N TYR A 213 -10.75 -24.78 -14.15
CA TYR A 213 -11.67 -25.89 -14.35
C TYR A 213 -11.18 -26.86 -15.42
N SER A 214 -11.44 -28.14 -15.22
CA SER A 214 -11.21 -29.19 -16.22
C SER A 214 -11.88 -28.83 -17.55
N GLY A 215 -11.18 -29.07 -18.66
CA GLY A 215 -11.65 -28.71 -20.00
C GLY A 215 -11.66 -27.20 -20.29
N SER A 216 -11.04 -26.37 -19.43
CA SER A 216 -10.81 -24.95 -19.73
C SER A 216 -10.09 -24.76 -21.05
N THR A 217 -10.47 -23.73 -21.80
CA THR A 217 -9.74 -23.29 -22.99
C THR A 217 -8.28 -23.00 -22.64
N THR A 218 -7.35 -23.62 -23.36
CA THR A 218 -5.92 -23.35 -23.28
C THR A 218 -5.55 -22.14 -24.13
N GLY A 219 -4.41 -21.52 -23.84
CA GLY A 219 -3.92 -20.35 -24.57
C GLY A 219 -4.55 -19.03 -24.11
N VAL A 220 -4.96 -18.95 -22.84
CA VAL A 220 -5.61 -17.77 -22.26
C VAL A 220 -4.95 -17.41 -20.93
N TYR A 221 -5.09 -16.17 -20.49
CA TYR A 221 -4.66 -15.78 -19.14
C TYR A 221 -5.66 -16.22 -18.09
N LYS A 222 -5.14 -16.71 -16.96
CA LYS A 222 -5.86 -16.92 -15.70
C LYS A 222 -5.43 -15.84 -14.71
N TYR A 223 -6.36 -15.38 -13.89
CA TYR A 223 -6.20 -14.15 -13.10
C TYR A 223 -6.43 -14.39 -11.61
N TRP A 224 -5.59 -13.75 -10.80
CA TRP A 224 -5.75 -13.56 -9.37
C TRP A 224 -6.04 -12.09 -9.14
N TYR A 225 -7.22 -11.81 -8.59
CA TYR A 225 -7.74 -10.45 -8.40
C TYR A 225 -7.54 -10.00 -6.95
N ASN A 226 -7.91 -8.74 -6.68
CA ASN A 226 -7.98 -8.16 -5.33
C ASN A 226 -6.62 -8.08 -4.61
N LEU A 227 -5.54 -7.84 -5.35
CA LEU A 227 -4.19 -7.70 -4.77
C LEU A 227 -3.86 -6.25 -4.37
N ALA A 228 -4.84 -5.34 -4.37
CA ALA A 228 -4.61 -3.91 -4.14
C ALA A 228 -3.90 -3.63 -2.81
N ASP A 229 -4.36 -4.25 -1.73
CA ASP A 229 -3.78 -4.07 -0.39
C ASP A 229 -2.36 -4.64 -0.28
N LEU A 230 -2.10 -5.78 -0.95
CA LEU A 230 -0.77 -6.38 -1.01
C LEU A 230 0.21 -5.45 -1.73
N ILE A 231 -0.15 -5.00 -2.94
CA ILE A 231 0.69 -4.09 -3.72
C ILE A 231 0.85 -2.73 -3.02
N GLN A 232 -0.21 -2.21 -2.39
CA GLN A 232 -0.11 -0.98 -1.59
C GLN A 232 0.90 -1.14 -0.46
N GLY A 233 0.87 -2.28 0.24
CA GLY A 233 1.79 -2.57 1.33
C GLY A 233 3.25 -2.71 0.88
N TRP A 234 3.48 -3.24 -0.33
CA TRP A 234 4.82 -3.25 -0.94
C TRP A 234 5.31 -1.83 -1.29
N LEU A 235 4.44 -0.98 -1.84
CA LEU A 235 4.80 0.39 -2.22
C LEU A 235 5.06 1.32 -1.03
N ASP A 236 4.28 1.18 0.04
CA ASP A 236 4.41 2.01 1.25
C ASP A 236 5.40 1.43 2.28
N GLY A 237 5.91 0.22 2.04
CA GLY A 237 6.88 -0.48 2.88
C GLY A 237 6.30 -1.09 4.15
N SER A 238 4.97 -1.11 4.33
CA SER A 238 4.32 -1.82 5.44
C SER A 238 4.37 -3.35 5.29
N ILE A 239 4.59 -3.83 4.06
CA ILE A 239 4.85 -5.24 3.74
C ILE A 239 6.16 -5.28 2.93
N VAL A 240 7.11 -6.12 3.35
CA VAL A 240 8.33 -6.34 2.55
C VAL A 240 7.98 -7.17 1.31
N ASP A 241 8.44 -6.73 0.15
CA ASP A 241 8.24 -7.44 -1.12
C ASP A 241 9.30 -8.53 -1.34
N TYR A 242 8.90 -9.79 -1.17
CA TYR A 242 9.66 -10.96 -1.61
C TYR A 242 8.97 -11.69 -2.77
N GLY A 243 7.93 -11.11 -3.35
CA GLY A 243 7.11 -11.72 -4.39
C GLY A 243 6.03 -12.66 -3.86
N ILE A 244 5.53 -13.49 -4.78
CA ILE A 244 4.39 -14.39 -4.59
C ILE A 244 4.74 -15.81 -5.01
N MET A 245 4.11 -16.78 -4.34
CA MET A 245 4.10 -18.18 -4.72
C MET A 245 2.71 -18.58 -5.18
N ILE A 246 2.63 -19.29 -6.29
CA ILE A 246 1.43 -19.97 -6.76
C ILE A 246 1.61 -21.47 -6.55
N ARG A 247 0.65 -22.11 -5.87
CA ARG A 247 0.60 -23.56 -5.71
C ARG A 247 -0.82 -24.07 -5.72
N ASP A 248 -0.97 -25.38 -5.80
CA ASP A 248 -2.24 -26.03 -5.53
C ASP A 248 -2.75 -25.65 -4.12
N ALA A 249 -4.00 -25.20 -4.05
CA ALA A 249 -4.65 -24.86 -2.79
C ALA A 249 -4.94 -26.11 -1.94
N ASP A 250 -5.03 -27.28 -2.56
CA ASP A 250 -5.16 -28.59 -1.88
C ASP A 250 -4.15 -29.63 -2.41
N GLU A 251 -2.94 -29.57 -1.86
CA GLU A 251 -1.87 -30.55 -2.12
C GLU A 251 -2.12 -31.93 -1.44
N SER A 252 -3.31 -32.20 -0.89
CA SER A 252 -3.60 -33.46 -0.19
C SER A 252 -4.45 -34.45 -0.98
N SER A 253 -5.15 -34.00 -2.02
CA SER A 253 -6.14 -34.83 -2.72
C SER A 253 -6.09 -34.77 -4.25
N LEU A 254 -5.35 -33.84 -4.85
CA LEU A 254 -5.42 -33.56 -6.27
C LEU A 254 -4.33 -34.24 -7.11
N ASN A 255 -4.68 -34.50 -8.36
CA ASN A 255 -3.84 -35.17 -9.36
C ASN A 255 -3.86 -34.41 -10.70
N THR A 256 -3.64 -33.11 -10.64
CA THR A 256 -3.73 -32.23 -11.81
C THR A 256 -2.72 -31.09 -11.71
N MET A 257 -2.19 -30.69 -12.87
CA MET A 257 -1.20 -29.63 -12.99
C MET A 257 -1.54 -28.76 -14.19
N ALA A 258 -1.15 -27.49 -14.13
CA ALA A 258 -1.25 -26.56 -15.24
C ALA A 258 0.13 -26.19 -15.74
N MET A 259 0.32 -26.21 -17.06
CA MET A 259 1.48 -25.62 -17.71
C MET A 259 1.25 -24.13 -17.87
N VAL A 260 2.21 -23.32 -17.42
CA VAL A 260 2.14 -21.86 -17.41
C VAL A 260 3.39 -21.24 -18.01
N GLY A 261 3.24 -20.06 -18.61
CA GLY A 261 4.38 -19.27 -19.09
C GLY A 261 5.23 -18.68 -17.96
N SER A 262 6.43 -18.26 -18.31
CA SER A 262 7.44 -17.63 -17.45
C SER A 262 7.99 -16.36 -18.11
N SER A 263 8.84 -15.63 -17.42
CA SER A 263 9.58 -14.46 -17.92
C SER A 263 10.44 -14.80 -19.15
N GLU A 264 10.94 -16.04 -19.21
CA GLU A 264 11.71 -16.61 -20.32
C GLU A 264 10.86 -16.96 -21.56
N SER A 265 9.53 -16.92 -21.46
CA SER A 265 8.66 -17.13 -22.62
C SER A 265 8.73 -15.97 -23.62
N ASP A 266 8.19 -16.21 -24.83
CA ASP A 266 7.79 -15.13 -25.74
C ASP A 266 6.84 -14.14 -25.04
N GLU A 267 6.91 -12.87 -25.44
CA GLU A 267 6.19 -11.78 -24.78
C GLU A 267 4.73 -12.11 -24.52
N GLU A 268 4.00 -12.73 -25.46
CA GLU A 268 2.57 -13.05 -25.30
C GLU A 268 2.26 -13.99 -24.12
N TYR A 269 3.21 -14.82 -23.68
CA TYR A 269 2.99 -15.85 -22.67
C TYR A 269 3.51 -15.48 -21.27
N ARG A 270 4.23 -14.37 -21.13
CA ARG A 270 4.86 -14.00 -19.87
C ARG A 270 3.85 -13.67 -18.76
N PRO A 271 4.13 -14.05 -17.50
CA PRO A 271 3.39 -13.59 -16.32
C PRO A 271 3.24 -12.07 -16.31
N LYS A 272 2.08 -11.59 -15.85
CA LYS A 272 1.76 -10.15 -15.90
C LYS A 272 1.15 -9.69 -14.58
N LEU A 273 1.66 -8.59 -14.05
CA LEU A 273 1.05 -7.83 -12.98
C LEU A 273 0.44 -6.54 -13.56
N THR A 274 -0.85 -6.30 -13.32
CA THR A 274 -1.55 -5.09 -13.78
C THR A 274 -2.00 -4.30 -12.57
N ILE A 275 -1.55 -3.06 -12.45
CA ILE A 275 -1.79 -2.19 -11.29
C ILE A 275 -2.44 -0.90 -11.78
N ASN A 276 -3.60 -0.54 -11.23
CA ASN A 276 -4.21 0.76 -11.45
C ASN A 276 -4.01 1.61 -10.19
N TYR A 277 -3.40 2.78 -10.32
CA TYR A 277 -3.10 3.68 -9.19
C TYR A 277 -3.30 5.13 -9.57
N TYR A 278 -3.32 6.01 -8.57
CA TYR A 278 -3.20 7.46 -8.77
C TYR A 278 -2.21 8.05 -7.78
N VAL A 279 -1.63 9.20 -8.13
CA VAL A 279 -0.82 9.99 -7.19
C VAL A 279 -1.72 11.07 -6.57
N PRO A 280 -1.93 11.06 -5.24
CA PRO A 280 -2.73 12.05 -4.54
C PRO A 280 -1.97 13.37 -4.39
#